data_AF-A0A3D2SII4-F1
#
_entry.id   AF-A0A3D2SII4-F1
#
_cell.length_a   1.000
_cell.length_b   1.000
_cell.length_c   1.000
_cell.angle_alpha   90.00
_cell.angle_beta   90.00
_cell.angle_gamma   90.00
#
_symmetry.space_group_name_H-M   'P 1'
#
loop_
_entity.id
_entity.type
_entity.pdbx_description
1 polymer ?
#
loop_
_entity_poly.entity_id
_entity_poly.type
_entity_poly.pdbx_seq_one_letter_code
_entity_poly.pdbx_strand_id
1 'polypeptide(L)'
;ADYIKATDGLELLVEPQFASVLFRVVPQDYPVEFIDSLNQNVADELFARGDANIGVTKVGQVQSLKMTTLSPVATLDNVKSLLALVLAES
;
A
#
# COMPACT_ATOMS: atom_id res chain seq x y z
N ALA A 1 10.91 -3.62 -3.00
CA ALA A 1 11.13 -2.22 -2.57
C ALA A 1 11.27 -1.30 -3.78
N ASP A 2 12.18 -1.63 -4.71
CA ASP A 2 12.50 -0.78 -5.87
C ASP A 2 11.30 -0.39 -6.72
N TYR A 3 10.35 -1.31 -6.95
CA TYR A 3 9.14 -1.00 -7.70
C TYR A 3 8.28 0.10 -7.06
N ILE A 4 8.08 0.07 -5.72
CA ILE A 4 7.32 1.09 -5.01
C ILE A 4 8.04 2.43 -5.07
N LYS A 5 9.37 2.43 -4.87
CA LYS A 5 10.19 3.65 -4.98
C LYS A 5 10.21 4.26 -6.38
N ALA A 6 10.01 3.44 -7.41
CA ALA A 6 9.98 3.85 -8.81
C ALA A 6 8.57 4.16 -9.32
N THR A 7 7.53 4.00 -8.49
CA THR A 7 6.13 4.25 -8.88
C THR A 7 5.71 5.60 -8.32
N ASP A 8 5.38 6.54 -9.21
CA ASP A 8 4.80 7.82 -8.82
C ASP A 8 3.47 7.60 -8.09
N GLY A 9 3.23 8.37 -7.04
CA GLY A 9 2.03 8.19 -6.22
C GLY A 9 2.17 7.19 -5.08
N LEU A 10 3.31 6.50 -4.94
CA LEU A 10 3.58 5.59 -3.83
C LEU A 10 4.81 6.00 -3.02
N GLU A 11 4.74 5.83 -1.71
CA GLU A 11 5.82 6.10 -0.78
C GLU A 11 6.11 4.84 0.05
N LEU A 12 7.37 4.38 0.04
CA LEU A 12 7.83 3.29 0.90
C LEU A 12 8.22 3.85 2.28
N LEU A 13 7.56 3.37 3.34
CA LEU A 13 7.79 3.88 4.70
C LEU A 13 8.86 3.10 5.46
N VAL A 14 8.97 1.80 5.18
CA VAL A 14 9.95 0.92 5.85
C VAL A 14 10.56 -0.02 4.81
N GLU A 15 11.88 -0.17 4.83
CA GLU A 15 12.55 -1.18 4.03
C GLU A 15 12.04 -2.58 4.42
N PRO A 16 11.62 -3.43 3.47
CA PRO A 16 11.05 -4.72 3.78
C PRO A 16 12.10 -5.64 4.42
N GLN A 17 11.96 -5.90 5.71
CA GLN A 17 12.83 -6.82 6.47
C GLN A 17 12.21 -8.22 6.69
N PHE A 18 10.90 -8.34 6.47
CA PHE A 18 10.12 -9.58 6.59
C PHE A 18 9.18 -9.70 5.38
N ALA A 19 8.34 -10.75 5.31
CA ALA A 19 7.31 -10.94 4.29
C ALA A 19 6.18 -9.88 4.31
N SER A 20 6.45 -8.70 4.87
CA SER A 20 5.54 -7.56 4.94
C SER A 20 6.20 -6.32 4.33
N VAL A 21 5.43 -5.59 3.55
CA VAL A 21 5.80 -4.31 2.96
C VAL A 21 4.89 -3.23 3.53
N LEU A 22 5.49 -2.13 4.01
CA LEU A 22 4.77 -0.97 4.52
C LEU A 22 4.97 0.21 3.58
N PHE A 23 3.87 0.69 3.01
CA PHE A 23 3.87 1.78 2.05
C PHE A 23 2.62 2.63 2.24
N ARG A 24 2.54 3.76 1.56
CA ARG A 24 1.33 4.56 1.49
C ARG A 24 1.16 5.18 0.11
N VAL A 25 -0.07 5.50 -0.24
CA VAL A 25 -0.43 6.22 -1.45
C VAL A 25 -0.33 7.71 -1.18
N VAL A 26 0.39 8.41 -2.05
CA VAL A 26 0.66 9.85 -2.00
C VAL A 26 0.50 10.39 -3.42
N PRO A 27 -0.74 10.55 -3.91
CA PRO A 27 -0.97 11.04 -5.26
C PRO A 27 -0.36 12.44 -5.44
N GLN A 28 0.13 12.72 -6.64
CA GLN A 28 0.65 14.05 -6.96
C GLN A 28 -0.48 15.08 -6.82
N ASP A 29 -0.15 16.26 -6.27
CA ASP A 29 -1.08 17.37 -6.04
C ASP A 29 -2.28 17.06 -5.11
N TYR A 30 -2.22 15.98 -4.32
CA TYR A 30 -3.24 15.67 -3.31
C TYR A 30 -2.94 16.36 -1.96
N PRO A 31 -3.94 16.91 -1.25
CA PRO A 31 -3.69 17.58 0.02
C PRO A 31 -3.18 16.60 1.09
N VAL A 32 -2.03 16.93 1.69
CA VAL A 32 -1.32 16.06 2.65
C VAL A 32 -2.19 15.69 3.86
N GLU A 33 -3.07 16.59 4.30
CA GLU A 33 -4.00 16.39 5.42
C GLU A 33 -5.03 15.28 5.18
N PHE A 34 -5.34 14.98 3.92
CA PHE A 34 -6.28 13.91 3.56
C PHE A 34 -5.58 12.59 3.22
N ILE A 35 -4.25 12.56 3.12
CA ILE A 35 -3.52 11.35 2.74
C ILE A 35 -3.76 10.20 3.72
N ASP A 36 -3.87 10.50 5.02
CA ASP A 36 -4.14 9.46 6.01
C ASP A 36 -5.54 8.86 5.83
N SER A 37 -6.53 9.69 5.56
CA SER A 37 -7.90 9.24 5.25
C SER A 37 -7.97 8.49 3.92
N LEU A 38 -7.24 8.93 2.90
CA LEU A 38 -7.13 8.25 1.61
C LEU A 38 -6.61 6.82 1.80
N ASN A 39 -5.49 6.66 2.52
CA ASN A 39 -4.91 5.35 2.77
C ASN A 39 -5.81 4.45 3.63
N GLN A 40 -6.61 5.02 4.53
CA GLN A 40 -7.62 4.27 5.26
C GLN A 40 -8.73 3.75 4.33
N ASN A 41 -9.28 4.62 3.48
CA ASN A 41 -10.36 4.26 2.55
C ASN A 41 -9.92 3.18 1.56
N VAL A 42 -8.72 3.33 0.98
CA VAL A 42 -8.13 2.34 0.07
C VAL A 42 -8.04 0.96 0.72
N ALA A 43 -7.60 0.90 1.99
CA ALA A 43 -7.51 -0.38 2.69
C ALA A 43 -8.89 -1.00 2.97
N ASP A 44 -9.86 -0.18 3.38
CA ASP A 44 -11.21 -0.65 3.68
C ASP A 44 -11.89 -1.21 2.43
N GLU A 45 -11.70 -0.57 1.28
CA GLU A 45 -12.21 -1.04 -0.02
C GLU A 45 -11.56 -2.34 -0.48
N LEU A 46 -10.23 -2.42 -0.41
CA LEU A 46 -9.51 -3.64 -0.80
C LEU A 46 -9.82 -4.82 0.12
N PHE A 47 -10.03 -4.55 1.41
CA PHE A 47 -10.50 -5.55 2.36
C PHE A 47 -11.92 -6.01 2.04
N ALA A 48 -12.83 -5.09 1.71
CA ALA A 48 -14.21 -5.41 1.35
C ALA A 48 -14.31 -6.26 0.08
N ARG A 49 -13.40 -6.07 -0.89
CA ARG A 49 -13.33 -6.88 -2.12
C ARG A 49 -12.73 -8.27 -1.91
N GLY A 50 -11.95 -8.47 -0.85
CA GLY A 50 -11.32 -9.77 -0.53
C GLY A 50 -10.18 -10.16 -1.47
N ASP A 51 -9.80 -9.27 -2.40
CA ASP A 51 -8.76 -9.51 -3.41
C ASP A 51 -7.34 -9.48 -2.81
N ALA A 52 -7.19 -8.94 -1.60
CA ALA A 52 -5.90 -8.74 -0.96
C ALA A 52 -5.96 -8.78 0.58
N ASN A 53 -4.96 -9.41 1.21
CA ASN A 53 -4.69 -9.22 2.65
C ASN A 53 -3.86 -7.94 2.85
N ILE A 54 -4.53 -6.80 2.70
CA ILE A 54 -4.00 -5.48 3.07
C ILE A 54 -4.71 -5.03 4.33
N GLY A 55 -3.91 -4.63 5.33
CA GLY A 55 -4.42 -3.97 6.52
C GLY A 55 -3.81 -2.59 6.67
N VAL A 56 -4.42 -1.77 7.50
CA VAL A 56 -3.82 -0.49 7.90
C VAL A 56 -2.96 -0.64 9.15
N THR A 57 -1.89 0.14 9.20
CA THR A 57 -1.11 0.35 10.42
C THR A 57 -0.55 1.77 10.45
N LYS A 58 0.02 2.19 11.58
CA LYS A 58 0.70 3.48 11.69
C LYS A 58 2.20 3.28 11.76
N VAL A 59 2.93 4.03 10.95
CA VAL A 59 4.40 4.13 11.03
C VAL A 59 4.71 5.55 11.48
N GLY A 60 5.15 5.70 12.73
CA GLY A 60 5.28 7.02 13.34
C GLY A 60 3.92 7.71 13.48
N GLN A 61 3.72 8.82 12.76
CA GLN A 61 2.47 9.59 12.78
C GLN A 61 1.61 9.45 11.53
N VAL A 62 2.05 8.71 10.52
CA VAL A 62 1.33 8.57 9.24
C VAL A 62 0.57 7.25 9.16
N GLN A 63 -0.58 7.28 8.48
CA GLN A 63 -1.31 6.08 8.12
C GLN A 63 -0.57 5.34 6.99
N SER A 64 -0.51 4.02 7.11
CA SER A 64 0.21 3.16 6.17
C SER A 64 -0.57 1.91 5.83
N LEU A 65 -0.38 1.44 4.60
CA LEU A 65 -0.85 0.16 4.11
C LEU A 65 0.22 -0.89 4.42
N LYS A 66 -0.19 -1.94 5.12
CA LYS A 66 0.62 -3.12 5.40
C LYS A 66 0.10 -4.27 4.55
N MET A 67 0.92 -4.69 3.60
CA MET A 67 0.69 -5.91 2.83
C MET A 67 1.56 -7.02 3.40
N THR A 68 1.00 -8.21 3.61
CA THR A 68 1.76 -9.39 4.03
C THR A 68 1.64 -10.49 2.99
N THR A 69 2.76 -10.89 2.38
CA THR A 69 2.80 -12.00 1.44
C THR A 69 2.89 -13.32 2.22
N LEU A 70 1.73 -13.88 2.55
CA LEU A 70 1.64 -15.14 3.32
C LEU A 70 1.86 -16.40 2.45
N SER A 71 1.89 -16.25 1.13
CA SER A 71 2.06 -17.34 0.19
C SER A 71 3.51 -17.44 -0.29
N PRO A 72 4.16 -18.62 -0.22
CA PRO A 72 5.49 -18.83 -0.78
C PRO A 72 5.52 -18.74 -2.31
N VAL A 73 4.35 -18.69 -2.96
CA VAL A 73 4.19 -18.44 -4.40
C VAL A 73 3.77 -17.01 -4.73
N ALA A 74 3.68 -16.11 -3.74
CA ALA A 74 3.40 -14.70 -4.00
C ALA A 74 4.54 -14.10 -4.83
N THR A 75 4.22 -13.72 -6.07
CA THR A 75 5.19 -13.16 -7.01
C THR A 75 5.21 -11.64 -6.93
N LEU A 76 6.28 -11.04 -7.45
CA LEU A 76 6.35 -9.59 -7.65
C LEU A 76 5.17 -9.08 -8.49
N ASP A 77 4.69 -9.86 -9.46
CA ASP A 77 3.55 -9.46 -10.28
C ASP A 77 2.24 -9.45 -9.49
N ASN A 78 2.06 -10.33 -8.51
CA ASN A 78 0.91 -10.23 -7.60
C ASN A 78 0.97 -8.93 -6.77
N VAL A 79 2.16 -8.53 -6.33
CA VAL A 79 2.37 -7.25 -5.65
C VAL A 79 2.08 -6.09 -6.58
N LYS A 80 2.56 -6.12 -7.82
CA LYS A 80 2.29 -5.06 -8.81
C LYS A 80 0.81 -4.94 -9.16
N SER A 81 0.11 -6.05 -9.38
CA SER A 81 -1.33 -6.04 -9.66
C SER A 81 -2.12 -5.45 -8.50
N LEU A 82 -1.74 -5.78 -7.26
CA LEU A 82 -2.37 -5.24 -6.07
C LEU A 82 -2.05 -3.74 -5.88
N LEU A 83 -0.81 -3.30 -6.17
CA LEU A 83 -0.47 -1.88 -6.21
C LEU A 83 -1.21 -1.14 -7.32
N ALA A 84 -1.46 -1.76 -8.46
CA ALA A 84 -2.27 -1.19 -9.53
C ALA A 84 -3.73 -1.02 -9.12
N LEU A 85 -4.29 -1.98 -8.37
CA LEU A 85 -5.63 -1.83 -7.77
C LEU A 85 -5.65 -0.68 -6.77
N VAL A 86 -4.66 -0.61 -5.87
CA VAL A 86 -4.51 0.51 -4.93
C VAL A 86 -4.51 1.86 -5.63
N LEU A 87 -3.75 1.99 -6.73
CA LEU A 87 -3.67 3.23 -7.50
C LEU A 87 -4.93 3.54 -8.30
N ALA A 88 -5.72 2.52 -8.68
CA ALA A 88 -6.99 2.73 -9.38
C ALA A 88 -8.08 3.27 -8.46
N GLU A 89 -7.99 3.00 -7.16
CA GLU A 89 -8.96 3.45 -6.14
C GLU A 89 -8.53 4.76 -5.42
N SER A 90 -7.38 5.34 -5.79
CA SER A 90 -6.78 6.50 -5.13
C SER A 90 -6.87 7.80 -5.91
#